data_AF-A0A2W4T9F7-F1
#
_entry.id   AF-A0A2W4T9F7-F1
#
_cell.length_a   1.000
_cell.length_b   1.000
_cell.length_c   1.000
_cell.angle_alpha   90.00
_cell.angle_beta   90.00
_cell.angle_gamma   90.00
#
_symmetry.space_group_name_H-M   'P 1'
#
loop_
_entity.id
_entity.type
_entity.pdbx_description
1 polymer ?
#
loop_
_entity_poly.entity_id
_entity_poly.type
_entity_poly.pdbx_seq_one_letter_code
_entity_poly.pdbx_strand_id
1 'polypeptide(L)'
;MSAQTRTDRAFTATGESCKEVNWSREVLQRAPNIAEACQEVMQRDGKYYVKFQGEVERVARRGQELTVAFKGGDTITLNPPENLTVIMDDRPRPVSALRPGDQLNFYVPEDRFTARFAAEDASPAAQPDVAIAPAPSQRVAAAEPPPETLPAAELPETAGSLPTIGLAGLLLTALGATLTVIRRRSRSM
;
A
#
# COMPACT_ATOMS: atom_id res chain seq x y z
N MET A 1 -38.32 -14.00 4.32
CA MET A 1 -37.75 -13.46 5.58
C MET A 1 -36.26 -13.31 5.36
N SER A 2 -35.78 -12.08 5.27
CA SER A 2 -34.45 -11.73 4.76
C SER A 2 -33.35 -12.06 5.76
N ALA A 3 -32.70 -13.21 5.60
CA ALA A 3 -31.39 -13.50 6.18
C ALA A 3 -30.32 -12.94 5.24
N GLN A 4 -30.03 -11.64 5.35
CA GLN A 4 -28.89 -11.01 4.67
C GLN A 4 -27.85 -10.67 5.75
N THR A 5 -26.87 -11.58 5.89
CA THR A 5 -25.47 -11.31 6.30
C THR A 5 -25.24 -10.32 7.45
N ARG A 6 -25.11 -10.85 8.67
CA ARG A 6 -24.23 -10.26 9.69
C ARG A 6 -22.80 -10.36 9.16
N THR A 7 -22.38 -9.41 8.33
CA THR A 7 -20.95 -9.19 8.08
C THR A 7 -20.31 -8.98 9.46
N ASP A 8 -19.31 -9.79 9.81
CA ASP A 8 -18.70 -9.79 11.14
C ASP A 8 -18.07 -8.42 11.42
N ARG A 9 -18.86 -7.55 12.08
CA ARG A 9 -18.44 -6.22 12.48
C ARG A 9 -17.21 -6.32 13.39
N ALA A 10 -16.26 -5.41 13.22
CA ALA A 10 -15.11 -5.33 14.12
C ALA A 10 -15.53 -4.96 15.54
N PHE A 11 -16.52 -4.08 15.67
CA PHE A 11 -17.12 -3.67 16.92
C PHE A 11 -18.53 -3.12 16.71
N THR A 12 -19.26 -2.91 17.80
CA THR A 12 -20.46 -2.06 17.85
C THR A 12 -20.25 -0.97 18.89
N ALA A 13 -20.83 0.21 18.68
CA ALA A 13 -20.80 1.28 19.66
C ALA A 13 -22.21 1.83 19.92
N THR A 14 -22.48 2.27 21.14
CA THR A 14 -23.75 2.93 21.51
C THR A 14 -23.60 4.45 21.68
N GLY A 15 -22.39 4.98 21.51
CA GLY A 15 -22.08 6.40 21.59
C GLY A 15 -20.61 6.67 21.26
N GLU A 16 -20.14 7.85 21.63
CA GLU A 16 -18.81 8.38 21.25
C GLU A 16 -17.75 8.18 22.35
N SER A 17 -18.03 7.34 23.34
CA SER A 17 -17.06 6.96 24.36
C SER A 17 -16.38 5.63 24.05
N CYS A 18 -15.06 5.54 24.29
CA CYS A 18 -14.33 4.26 24.24
C CYS A 18 -14.94 3.17 25.15
N LYS A 19 -15.62 3.56 26.23
CA LYS A 19 -16.30 2.64 27.16
C LYS A 19 -17.57 2.02 26.58
N GLU A 20 -18.12 2.63 25.53
CA GLU A 20 -19.36 2.23 24.87
C GLU A 20 -19.09 1.37 23.62
N VAL A 21 -17.82 1.01 23.39
CA VAL A 21 -17.39 0.13 22.31
C VAL A 21 -17.40 -1.31 22.79
N ASN A 22 -18.09 -2.17 22.06
CA ASN A 22 -18.08 -3.61 22.25
C ASN A 22 -17.36 -4.28 21.07
N TRP A 23 -16.18 -4.83 21.34
CA TRP A 23 -15.32 -5.46 20.36
C TRP A 23 -15.77 -6.88 20.03
N SER A 24 -15.65 -7.27 18.77
CA SER A 24 -15.88 -8.65 18.34
C SER A 24 -14.82 -9.59 18.92
N ARG A 25 -15.17 -10.87 19.07
CA ARG A 25 -14.26 -11.89 19.62
C ARG A 25 -13.04 -12.07 18.72
N GLU A 26 -13.25 -11.97 17.42
CA GLU A 26 -12.22 -12.09 16.37
C GLU A 26 -11.20 -10.96 16.45
N VAL A 27 -11.61 -9.77 16.93
CA VAL A 27 -10.70 -8.66 17.20
C VAL A 27 -9.96 -8.88 18.52
N LEU A 28 -10.66 -9.24 19.58
CA LEU A 28 -10.06 -9.49 20.90
C LEU A 28 -9.02 -10.63 20.89
N GLN A 29 -9.19 -11.65 20.03
CA GLN A 29 -8.19 -12.71 19.85
C GLN A 29 -6.88 -12.21 19.23
N ARG A 30 -6.96 -11.16 18.40
CA ARG A 30 -5.81 -10.60 17.68
C ARG A 30 -5.17 -9.43 18.42
N ALA A 31 -5.97 -8.65 19.13
CA ALA A 31 -5.58 -7.49 19.92
C ALA A 31 -6.35 -7.53 21.25
N PRO A 32 -5.89 -8.31 22.25
CA PRO A 32 -6.58 -8.45 23.53
C PRO A 32 -6.72 -7.14 24.29
N ASN A 33 -5.73 -6.25 24.16
CA ASN A 33 -5.65 -4.95 24.84
C ASN A 33 -6.18 -3.78 23.97
N ILE A 34 -7.08 -4.06 23.03
CA ILE A 34 -7.56 -3.04 22.08
C ILE A 34 -8.43 -1.97 22.76
N ALA A 35 -9.14 -2.31 23.83
CA ALA A 35 -10.00 -1.37 24.53
C ALA A 35 -9.17 -0.27 25.21
N GLU A 36 -8.01 -0.63 25.75
CA GLU A 36 -7.03 0.24 26.39
C GLU A 36 -6.33 1.15 25.38
N ALA A 37 -6.17 0.67 24.14
CA ALA A 37 -5.59 1.44 23.05
C ALA A 37 -6.54 2.48 22.44
N CYS A 38 -7.84 2.38 22.71
CA CYS A 38 -8.86 3.31 22.20
C CYS A 38 -8.59 4.74 22.70
N GLN A 39 -8.43 5.69 21.77
CA GLN A 39 -8.22 7.10 22.11
C GLN A 39 -9.49 7.94 21.97
N GLU A 40 -10.30 7.65 20.95
CA GLU A 40 -11.50 8.42 20.63
C GLU A 40 -12.48 7.56 19.83
N VAL A 41 -13.78 7.82 19.97
CA VAL A 41 -14.82 7.23 19.12
C VAL A 41 -15.55 8.38 18.45
N MET A 42 -15.74 8.28 17.14
CA MET A 42 -16.45 9.30 16.37
C MET A 42 -17.47 8.67 15.43
N GLN A 43 -18.57 9.38 15.20
CA GLN A 43 -19.53 9.02 14.17
C GLN A 43 -19.32 9.89 12.93
N ARG A 44 -19.19 9.26 11.76
CA ARG A 44 -19.18 9.94 10.45
C ARG A 44 -20.02 9.18 9.46
N ASP A 45 -20.90 9.89 8.75
CA ASP A 45 -21.82 9.32 7.76
C ASP A 45 -22.67 8.15 8.33
N GLY A 46 -23.07 8.27 9.61
CA GLY A 46 -23.83 7.24 10.31
C GLY A 46 -23.05 5.97 10.67
N LYS A 47 -21.72 5.97 10.49
CA LYS A 47 -20.83 4.87 10.90
C LYS A 47 -19.93 5.28 12.04
N TYR A 48 -19.67 4.35 12.96
CA TYR A 48 -18.69 4.55 14.01
C TYR A 48 -17.27 4.23 13.56
N TYR A 49 -16.33 5.04 14.02
CA TYR A 49 -14.90 4.85 13.86
C TYR A 49 -14.23 4.98 15.23
N VAL A 50 -13.27 4.10 15.50
CA VAL A 50 -12.40 4.21 16.67
C VAL A 50 -11.04 4.73 16.23
N LYS A 51 -10.57 5.79 16.88
CA LYS A 51 -9.24 6.36 16.70
C LYS A 51 -8.25 5.66 17.65
N PHE A 52 -7.12 5.27 17.08
CA PHE A 52 -5.95 4.80 17.78
C PHE A 52 -4.77 5.72 17.46
N GLN A 53 -3.84 5.84 18.40
CA GLN A 53 -2.58 6.56 18.23
C GLN A 53 -1.43 5.59 18.38
N GLY A 54 -0.43 5.67 17.50
CA GLY A 54 0.76 4.85 17.62
C GLY A 54 2.01 5.53 17.07
N GLU A 55 3.15 5.22 17.69
CA GLU A 55 4.47 5.71 17.30
C GLU A 55 5.16 4.67 16.40
N VAL A 56 5.74 5.11 15.30
CA VAL A 56 6.54 4.22 14.43
C VAL A 56 7.82 3.85 15.17
N GLU A 57 8.06 2.57 15.38
CA GLU A 57 9.33 2.07 15.93
C GLU A 57 10.28 1.64 14.82
N ARG A 58 9.75 1.10 13.73
CA ARG A 58 10.56 0.55 12.64
C ARG A 58 9.84 0.57 11.31
N VAL A 59 10.58 0.93 10.27
CA VAL A 59 10.16 0.82 8.86
C VAL A 59 11.12 -0.14 8.15
N ALA A 60 10.60 -1.22 7.60
CA ALA A 60 11.36 -2.21 6.84
C ALA A 60 10.78 -2.44 5.45
N ARG A 61 11.55 -3.12 4.60
CA ARG A 61 11.17 -3.46 3.22
C ARG A 61 10.59 -2.27 2.44
N ARG A 62 11.25 -1.12 2.53
CA ARG A 62 10.82 0.15 1.89
C ARG A 62 9.36 0.54 2.23
N GLY A 63 8.91 0.29 3.46
CA GLY A 63 7.57 0.67 3.92
C GLY A 63 6.52 -0.44 3.83
N GLN A 64 6.86 -1.61 3.27
CA GLN A 64 5.94 -2.77 3.24
C GLN A 64 5.76 -3.44 4.61
N GLU A 65 6.62 -3.12 5.59
CA GLU A 65 6.52 -3.64 6.95
C GLU A 65 6.78 -2.49 7.94
N LEU A 66 5.77 -2.16 8.73
CA LEU A 66 5.78 -1.05 9.67
C LEU A 66 5.51 -1.58 11.09
N THR A 67 6.44 -1.42 12.02
CA THR A 67 6.21 -1.73 13.43
C THR A 67 5.80 -0.46 14.15
N VAL A 68 4.65 -0.52 14.84
CA VAL A 68 4.03 0.61 15.51
C VAL A 68 3.71 0.24 16.95
N ALA A 69 4.17 1.06 17.89
CA ALA A 69 3.80 0.98 19.29
C ALA A 69 2.51 1.78 19.51
N PHE A 70 1.39 1.11 19.80
CA PHE A 70 0.13 1.78 20.07
C PHE A 70 0.09 2.33 21.50
N LYS A 71 -0.39 3.57 21.64
CA LYS A 71 -0.54 4.22 22.94
C LYS A 71 -1.59 3.48 23.78
N GLY A 72 -1.17 2.95 24.93
CA GLY A 72 -2.04 2.16 25.82
C GLY A 72 -2.35 0.76 25.30
N GLY A 73 -1.68 0.30 24.24
CA GLY A 73 -1.88 -1.01 23.63
C GLY A 73 -0.57 -1.74 23.34
N ASP A 74 -0.69 -2.79 22.53
CA ASP A 74 0.45 -3.61 22.12
C ASP A 74 1.21 -2.99 20.95
N THR A 75 2.43 -3.48 20.72
CA THR A 75 3.18 -3.20 19.49
C THR A 75 2.73 -4.13 18.38
N ILE A 76 2.37 -3.57 17.21
CA ILE A 76 1.83 -4.34 16.08
C ILE A 76 2.68 -4.07 14.84
N THR A 77 2.89 -5.12 14.04
CA THR A 77 3.48 -5.00 12.71
C THR A 77 2.37 -4.95 11.67
N LEU A 78 2.33 -3.86 10.91
CA LEU A 78 1.40 -3.60 9.82
C LEU A 78 2.10 -3.89 8.48
N ASN A 79 1.33 -4.38 7.51
CA ASN A 79 1.81 -4.63 6.14
C ASN A 79 1.01 -3.77 5.15
N PRO A 80 1.30 -2.47 5.06
CA PRO A 80 0.58 -1.57 4.15
C PRO A 80 0.97 -1.83 2.68
N PRO A 81 0.07 -1.54 1.73
CA PRO A 81 0.39 -1.63 0.31
C PRO A 81 1.50 -0.64 -0.09
N GLU A 82 2.27 -0.98 -1.13
CA GLU A 82 3.49 -0.25 -1.52
C GLU A 82 3.29 1.23 -1.85
N ASN A 83 2.12 1.59 -2.36
CA ASN A 83 1.77 2.95 -2.76
C ASN A 83 0.95 3.70 -1.69
N LEU A 84 0.85 3.16 -0.47
CA LEU A 84 0.12 3.84 0.59
C LEU A 84 0.74 5.18 0.92
N THR A 85 -0.10 6.21 0.90
CA THR A 85 0.25 7.55 1.35
C THR A 85 -0.61 7.88 2.56
N VAL A 86 0.05 8.39 3.59
CA VAL A 86 -0.58 8.87 4.81
C VAL A 86 -0.49 10.39 4.84
N ILE A 87 -1.45 11.05 5.47
CA ILE A 87 -1.36 12.50 5.68
C ILE A 87 -0.74 12.74 7.05
N MET A 88 0.36 13.49 7.09
CA MET A 88 1.01 13.96 8.32
C MET A 88 1.33 15.44 8.15
N ASP A 89 1.04 16.25 9.17
CA ASP A 89 1.24 17.71 9.14
C ASP A 89 0.61 18.37 7.89
N ASP A 90 -0.63 17.97 7.55
CA ASP A 90 -1.36 18.38 6.34
C ASP A 90 -0.68 18.07 5.00
N ARG A 91 0.34 17.19 5.00
CA ARG A 91 1.08 16.81 3.80
C ARG A 91 0.99 15.31 3.52
N PRO A 92 0.75 14.92 2.26
CA PRO A 92 0.85 13.52 1.87
C PRO A 92 2.30 13.04 1.95
N ARG A 93 2.50 11.92 2.65
CA ARG A 93 3.78 11.24 2.86
C ARG A 93 3.62 9.77 2.51
N PRO A 94 4.46 9.20 1.62
CA PRO A 94 4.43 7.76 1.39
C PRO A 94 4.89 7.03 2.66
N VAL A 95 4.31 5.86 2.95
CA VAL A 95 4.69 5.05 4.12
C VAL A 95 6.18 4.70 4.12
N SER A 96 6.77 4.55 2.94
CA SER A 96 8.20 4.31 2.76
C SER A 96 9.09 5.45 3.28
N ALA A 97 8.55 6.66 3.44
CA ALA A 97 9.26 7.84 3.94
C ALA A 97 9.05 8.09 5.44
N LEU A 98 8.28 7.23 6.12
CA LEU A 98 8.14 7.29 7.57
C LEU A 98 9.46 6.97 8.25
N ARG A 99 9.63 7.49 9.46
CA ARG A 99 10.82 7.30 10.29
C ARG A 99 10.42 6.82 11.68
N PRO A 100 11.30 6.10 12.38
CA PRO A 100 11.12 5.87 13.81
C PRO A 100 10.87 7.18 14.55
N GLY A 101 9.88 7.20 15.44
CA GLY A 101 9.39 8.38 16.15
C GLY A 101 8.25 9.14 15.46
N ASP A 102 7.91 8.84 14.20
CA ASP A 102 6.75 9.46 13.54
C ASP A 102 5.45 9.02 14.27
N GLN A 103 4.59 9.98 14.60
CA GLN A 103 3.31 9.72 15.26
C GLN A 103 2.21 9.53 14.21
N LEU A 104 1.40 8.48 14.38
CA LEU A 104 0.34 8.11 13.46
C LEU A 104 -1.02 8.02 14.16
N ASN A 105 -2.07 8.46 13.46
CA ASN A 105 -3.46 8.22 13.85
C ASN A 105 -4.08 7.18 12.92
N PHE A 106 -4.75 6.19 13.50
CA PHE A 106 -5.43 5.12 12.80
C PHE A 106 -6.91 5.12 13.15
N TYR A 107 -7.76 4.98 12.14
CA TYR A 107 -9.21 4.92 12.29
C TYR A 107 -9.69 3.55 11.84
N VAL A 108 -10.31 2.83 12.75
CA VAL A 108 -10.89 1.51 12.47
C VAL A 108 -12.40 1.66 12.37
N PRO A 109 -13.02 1.31 11.23
CA PRO A 109 -14.47 1.37 11.07
C PRO A 109 -15.17 0.19 11.77
N GLU A 110 -16.43 0.38 12.16
CA GLU A 110 -17.21 -0.67 12.85
C GLU A 110 -17.42 -1.94 12.03
N ASP A 111 -17.39 -1.85 10.69
CA ASP A 111 -17.73 -2.94 9.78
C ASP A 111 -16.55 -3.88 9.44
N ARG A 112 -15.29 -3.49 9.73
CA ARG A 112 -14.09 -4.30 9.42
C ARG A 112 -12.89 -3.93 10.27
N PHE A 113 -12.09 -4.92 10.66
CA PHE A 113 -10.87 -4.70 11.44
C PHE A 113 -9.68 -4.37 10.54
N THR A 114 -9.74 -3.18 9.95
CA THR A 114 -8.70 -2.60 9.09
C THR A 114 -8.38 -1.20 9.59
N ALA A 115 -7.10 -0.86 9.68
CA ALA A 115 -6.66 0.48 9.97
C ALA A 115 -6.76 1.34 8.71
N ARG A 116 -7.36 2.52 8.85
CA ARG A 116 -7.20 3.62 7.91
C ARG A 116 -6.31 4.64 8.57
N PHE A 117 -5.19 4.98 7.96
CA PHE A 117 -4.39 6.10 8.42
C PHE A 117 -5.22 7.37 8.24
N ALA A 118 -5.07 8.38 9.09
CA ALA A 118 -5.49 9.73 8.72
C ALA A 118 -4.66 10.81 9.41
N ALA A 119 -4.71 12.01 8.84
CA ALA A 119 -4.24 13.21 9.54
C ALA A 119 -5.08 13.45 10.79
N GLU A 120 -4.49 14.09 11.79
CA GLU A 120 -5.27 14.93 12.71
C GLU A 120 -6.14 15.86 11.84
N ASP A 121 -7.45 15.78 11.98
CA ASP A 121 -8.47 16.58 11.25
C ASP A 121 -8.86 16.14 9.81
N ALA A 122 -8.21 15.15 9.22
CA ALA A 122 -8.62 14.61 7.91
C ALA A 122 -9.77 13.59 8.01
N SER A 123 -10.65 13.56 7.00
CA SER A 123 -11.74 12.56 6.96
C SER A 123 -11.22 11.15 6.68
N PRO A 124 -11.50 10.16 7.55
CA PRO A 124 -11.15 8.75 7.32
C PRO A 124 -11.82 8.12 6.09
N ALA A 125 -12.84 8.79 5.53
CA ALA A 125 -13.58 8.33 4.36
C ALA A 125 -12.76 8.36 3.05
N ALA A 126 -11.66 9.12 3.01
CA ALA A 126 -10.88 9.35 1.79
C ALA A 126 -9.63 8.45 1.64
N GLN A 127 -9.41 7.49 2.54
CA GLN A 127 -8.14 6.74 2.60
C GLN A 127 -8.31 5.23 2.38
N PRO A 128 -7.31 4.57 1.76
CA PRO A 128 -7.34 3.14 1.48
C PRO A 128 -7.29 2.30 2.77
N ASP A 129 -7.99 1.17 2.76
CA ASP A 129 -8.07 0.23 3.88
C ASP A 129 -6.76 -0.59 4.02
N VAL A 130 -6.17 -0.63 5.22
CA VAL A 130 -5.04 -1.52 5.54
C VAL A 130 -5.47 -2.56 6.56
N ALA A 131 -5.36 -3.83 6.22
CA ALA A 131 -5.70 -4.90 7.17
C ALA A 131 -4.77 -4.87 8.40
N ILE A 132 -5.35 -4.87 9.60
CA ILE A 132 -4.62 -5.13 10.85
C ILE A 132 -4.56 -6.65 11.00
N ALA A 133 -3.47 -7.26 10.54
CA ALA A 133 -3.24 -8.69 10.68
C ALA A 133 -2.17 -8.94 11.77
N PRO A 134 -2.35 -9.96 12.64
CA PRO A 134 -1.22 -10.57 13.33
C PRO A 134 -0.28 -11.12 12.26
N ALA A 135 1.03 -10.98 12.44
CA ALA A 135 2.02 -11.44 11.48
C ALA A 135 1.73 -12.89 11.05
N PRO A 136 1.41 -13.16 9.76
CA PRO A 136 1.40 -14.51 9.26
C PRO A 136 2.86 -14.89 9.00
N SER A 137 3.42 -15.67 9.91
CA SER A 137 4.51 -16.56 9.57
C SER A 137 3.97 -17.66 8.65
N GLN A 138 4.71 -17.86 7.56
CA GLN A 138 4.68 -18.99 6.63
C GLN A 138 3.74 -18.94 5.42
N ARG A 139 4.41 -19.10 4.28
CA ARG A 139 3.90 -19.42 2.94
C ARG A 139 2.85 -20.52 3.00
N VAL A 140 1.73 -20.29 2.33
CA VAL A 140 0.97 -21.37 1.70
C VAL A 140 0.79 -20.98 0.24
N ALA A 141 1.54 -21.67 -0.62
CA ALA A 141 1.19 -21.81 -2.02
C ALA A 141 -0.19 -22.48 -2.08
N ALA A 142 -1.16 -21.85 -2.72
CA ALA A 142 -2.39 -22.53 -3.10
C ALA A 142 -2.99 -21.88 -4.35
N ALA A 143 -2.94 -22.66 -5.42
CA ALA A 143 -3.79 -22.67 -6.59
C ALA A 143 -3.81 -21.39 -7.45
N GLU A 144 -2.89 -21.38 -8.42
CA GLU A 144 -3.10 -20.75 -9.71
C GLU A 144 -4.42 -21.27 -10.31
N PRO A 145 -5.41 -20.41 -10.64
CA PRO A 145 -6.58 -20.83 -11.40
C PRO A 145 -6.11 -21.28 -12.80
N PRO A 146 -6.71 -22.32 -13.40
CA PRO A 146 -6.38 -22.68 -14.77
C PRO A 146 -6.64 -21.47 -15.69
N PRO A 147 -5.75 -21.19 -16.66
CA PRO A 147 -5.97 -20.06 -17.55
C PRO A 147 -7.23 -20.32 -18.38
N GLU A 148 -8.27 -19.53 -18.16
CA GLU A 148 -9.32 -19.36 -19.15
C GLU A 148 -8.67 -18.82 -20.42
N THR A 149 -8.59 -19.67 -21.44
CA THR A 149 -8.27 -19.31 -22.81
C THR A 149 -9.29 -18.31 -23.32
N LEU A 150 -9.00 -17.03 -23.15
CA LEU A 150 -9.58 -15.97 -23.95
C LEU A 150 -8.84 -15.93 -25.30
N PRO A 151 -9.54 -15.91 -26.45
CA PRO A 151 -8.88 -15.79 -27.74
C PRO A 151 -8.08 -14.49 -27.79
N ALA A 152 -6.85 -14.61 -28.30
CA ALA A 152 -5.90 -13.53 -28.46
C ALA A 152 -6.55 -12.31 -29.13
N ALA A 153 -6.73 -11.24 -28.34
CA ALA A 153 -6.96 -9.92 -28.89
C ALA A 153 -5.63 -9.43 -29.44
N GLU A 154 -5.53 -9.44 -30.77
CA GLU A 154 -4.39 -8.98 -31.53
C GLU A 154 -4.02 -7.54 -31.13
N LEU A 155 -2.74 -7.35 -30.81
CA LEU A 155 -2.14 -6.04 -30.53
C LEU A 155 -2.37 -5.10 -31.73
N PRO A 156 -2.76 -3.83 -31.55
CA PRO A 156 -2.58 -2.87 -32.63
C PRO A 156 -1.07 -2.72 -32.87
N GLU A 157 -0.64 -2.92 -34.12
CA GLU A 157 0.73 -2.73 -34.58
C GLU A 157 1.22 -1.30 -34.25
N THR A 158 1.93 -1.13 -33.14
CA THR A 158 2.81 0.02 -32.92
C THR A 158 4.26 -0.37 -33.16
N ALA A 159 4.49 -1.19 -34.20
CA ALA A 159 5.77 -1.28 -34.88
C ALA A 159 5.98 0.00 -35.71
N GLY A 160 6.12 1.13 -35.03
CA GLY A 160 6.58 2.36 -35.66
C GLY A 160 7.95 2.11 -36.27
N SER A 161 8.11 2.49 -37.53
CA SER A 161 9.28 2.28 -38.40
C SER A 161 10.57 2.91 -37.86
N LEU A 162 11.15 2.33 -36.82
CA LEU A 162 12.44 2.72 -36.23
C LEU A 162 13.67 1.87 -36.60
N PRO A 163 13.63 0.76 -37.39
CA PRO A 163 14.87 0.11 -37.82
C PRO A 163 15.57 0.82 -38.99
N THR A 164 14.94 1.80 -39.65
CA THR A 164 15.49 2.46 -40.84
C THR A 164 16.52 3.54 -40.51
N ILE A 165 16.46 4.18 -39.34
CA ILE A 165 17.46 5.20 -38.94
C ILE A 165 18.81 4.55 -38.59
N GLY A 166 18.80 3.30 -38.08
CA GLY A 166 20.03 2.54 -37.79
C GLY A 166 20.84 2.17 -39.04
N LEU A 167 20.18 1.87 -40.16
CA LEU A 167 20.83 1.49 -41.42
C LEU A 167 21.52 2.67 -42.12
N ALA A 168 20.96 3.88 -42.04
CA ALA A 168 21.58 5.08 -42.62
C ALA A 168 22.88 5.47 -41.88
N GLY A 169 22.93 5.30 -40.56
CA GLY A 169 24.13 5.55 -39.77
C GLY A 169 25.28 4.59 -40.09
N LEU A 170 24.99 3.30 -40.32
CA LEU A 170 26.00 2.29 -40.63
C LEU A 170 26.60 2.47 -42.03
N LEU A 171 25.82 2.99 -42.99
CA LEU A 171 26.32 3.31 -44.33
C LEU A 171 27.32 4.48 -44.32
N LEU A 172 27.07 5.51 -43.51
CA LEU A 172 27.93 6.69 -43.40
C LEU A 172 29.27 6.36 -42.69
N THR A 173 29.26 5.49 -41.68
CA THR A 173 30.49 5.07 -41.00
C THR A 173 31.37 4.18 -41.88
N ALA A 174 30.76 3.30 -42.69
CA ALA A 174 31.48 2.48 -43.65
C ALA A 174 32.20 3.34 -44.71
N LEU A 175 31.51 4.33 -45.29
CA LEU A 175 32.11 5.23 -46.29
C LEU A 175 33.29 6.05 -45.72
N GLY A 176 33.10 6.60 -44.52
CA GLY A 176 34.14 7.35 -43.80
C GLY A 176 35.39 6.51 -43.56
N ALA A 177 35.23 5.27 -43.08
CA ALA A 177 36.35 4.35 -42.85
C ALA A 177 37.12 4.04 -44.14
N THR A 178 36.44 3.79 -45.27
CA THR A 178 37.10 3.56 -46.56
C THR A 178 37.90 4.77 -47.04
N LEU A 179 37.34 5.99 -46.97
CA LEU A 179 38.05 7.19 -47.39
C LEU A 179 39.28 7.46 -46.51
N THR A 180 39.18 7.23 -45.20
CA THR A 180 40.33 7.39 -44.29
C THR A 180 41.45 6.40 -44.58
N VAL A 181 41.13 5.14 -44.91
CA VAL A 181 42.13 4.12 -45.28
C VAL A 181 42.81 4.46 -46.61
N ILE A 182 42.06 4.92 -47.61
CA ILE A 182 42.62 5.33 -48.91
C ILE A 182 43.55 6.54 -48.74
N ARG A 183 43.13 7.55 -47.96
CA ARG A 183 43.94 8.76 -47.69
C ARG A 183 45.20 8.47 -46.89
N ARG A 184 45.18 7.44 -46.04
CA ARG A 184 46.35 6.99 -45.27
C ARG A 184 47.34 6.24 -46.16
N ARG A 185 46.87 5.43 -47.11
CA ARG A 185 47.71 4.74 -48.09
C ARG A 185 48.36 5.69 -49.09
N SER A 186 47.67 6.73 -49.54
CA SER A 186 48.25 7.74 -50.46
C SER A 186 49.29 8.65 -49.80
N ARG A 187 49.41 8.64 -48.46
CA ARG A 187 50.44 9.38 -47.70
C ARG A 187 51.66 8.53 -47.34
N SER A 188 51.62 7.22 -47.64
CA SER A 188 52.71 6.27 -47.37
C SER A 188 53.42 5.81 -48.65
N MET A 189 53.12 6.46 -49.78
CA MET A 189 53.88 6.41 -51.03
C MET A 189 54.52 7.77 -51.26
#